data_AF-A0AAW8L0N2-F1
#
_entry.id   AF-A0AAW8L0N2-F1
#
_cell.length_a   1.000
_cell.length_b   1.000
_cell.length_c   1.000
_cell.angle_alpha   90.00
_cell.angle_beta   90.00
_cell.angle_gamma   90.00
#
_symmetry.space_group_name_H-M   'P 1'
#
loop_
_entity.id
_entity.type
_entity.pdbx_description
1 polymer ?
#
loop_
_entity_poly.entity_id
_entity_poly.type
_entity_poly.pdbx_seq_one_letter_code
_entity_poly.pdbx_strand_id
1 'polypeptide(L)' 'MDTLKAIQVFVSIAQHGNLTKAAEHLNYSRAMVSRYLEHLEHTFSTRLFQ' A
#
# COMPACT_ATOMS: atom_id res chain seq x y z
N MET A 1 5.10 -11.74 -1.21
CA MET A 1 4.17 -11.09 -0.27
C MET A 1 2.77 -11.51 -0.66
N ASP A 2 1.78 -11.38 0.22
CA ASP A 2 0.39 -11.71 -0.12
C ASP A 2 -0.23 -10.57 -0.95
N THR A 3 -0.59 -10.85 -2.20
CA THR A 3 -1.18 -9.86 -3.13
C THR A 3 -2.50 -9.31 -2.62
N LEU A 4 -3.29 -10.11 -1.89
CA LEU A 4 -4.57 -9.67 -1.35
C LEU A 4 -4.37 -8.62 -0.25
N LYS A 5 -3.34 -8.80 0.60
CA LYS A 5 -2.92 -7.76 1.56
C LYS A 5 -2.39 -6.51 0.85
N ALA A 6 -1.63 -6.67 -0.24
CA ALA A 6 -1.13 -5.54 -1.01
C ALA A 6 -2.28 -4.69 -1.60
N ILE A 7 -3.34 -5.34 -2.09
CA ILE A 7 -4.57 -4.66 -2.56
C ILE A 7 -5.27 -3.94 -1.40
N GLN A 8 -5.41 -4.56 -0.23
CA GLN A 8 -6.01 -3.89 0.95
C GLN A 8 -5.21 -2.66 1.37
N VAL A 9 -3.88 -2.75 1.36
CA VAL A 9 -2.98 -1.62 1.64
C VAL A 9 -3.19 -0.50 0.62
N PHE A 10 -3.25 -0.83 -0.68
CA PHE A 10 -3.51 0.13 -1.74
C PHE A 10 -4.86 0.87 -1.55
N VAL A 11 -5.94 0.14 -1.29
CA VAL A 11 -7.27 0.74 -1.03
C VAL A 11 -7.22 1.66 0.20
N SER A 12 -6.52 1.26 1.26
CA SER A 12 -6.35 2.10 2.46
C SER A 12 -5.59 3.39 2.17
N ILE A 13 -4.51 3.33 1.36
CA ILE A 13 -3.77 4.53 0.93
C ILE A 13 -4.68 5.46 0.12
N ALA A 14 -5.47 4.93 -0.82
CA ALA A 14 -6.40 5.71 -1.63
C ALA A 14 -7.51 6.37 -0.78
N GLN A 15 -8.02 5.68 0.23
CA GLN A 15 -9.06 6.19 1.13
C GLN A 15 -8.56 7.29 2.07
N HIS A 16 -7.35 7.14 2.60
CA HIS A 16 -6.81 8.06 3.61
C HIS A 16 -5.95 9.18 3.00
N GLY A 17 -5.61 9.07 1.71
CA GLY A 17 -4.89 10.08 0.91
C GLY A 17 -3.39 10.14 1.15
N ASN A 18 -2.83 9.40 2.12
CA ASN A 18 -1.39 9.29 2.30
C ASN A 18 -0.96 7.98 2.99
N LEU A 19 0.31 7.63 2.79
CA LEU A 19 0.95 6.42 3.31
C LEU A 19 0.97 6.34 4.84
N THR A 20 1.13 7.49 5.52
CA THR A 20 1.23 7.53 7.00
C THR A 20 -0.11 7.21 7.65
N LYS A 21 -1.20 7.85 7.21
CA LYS A 21 -2.56 7.59 7.71
C LYS A 21 -3.01 6.16 7.40
N ALA A 22 -2.67 5.65 6.22
CA ALA A 22 -2.94 4.25 5.88
C ALA A 22 -2.17 3.27 6.79
N ALA A 23 -0.91 3.59 7.12
CA ALA A 23 -0.10 2.81 8.05
C ALA A 23 -0.69 2.83 9.47
N GLU A 24 -1.12 4.00 9.96
CA GLU A 24 -1.82 4.13 11.25
C GLU A 24 -3.12 3.31 11.27
N HIS A 25 -3.96 3.44 10.23
CA HIS A 25 -5.23 2.71 10.13
C HIS A 25 -5.04 1.19 10.06
N LEU A 26 -4.00 0.72 9.37
CA LEU A 26 -3.69 -0.70 9.25
C LEU A 26 -2.83 -1.23 10.40
N ASN A 27 -2.46 -0.38 11.36
CA ASN A 27 -1.51 -0.68 12.43
C ASN A 27 -0.18 -1.27 11.90
N TYR A 28 0.29 -0.73 10.78
CA TYR A 28 1.53 -1.12 10.10
C TYR A 28 2.59 -0.03 10.21
N SER A 29 3.85 -0.40 10.02
CA SER A 29 4.89 0.61 9.80
C SER A 29 4.77 1.20 8.40
N ARG A 30 5.13 2.48 8.25
CA ARG A 30 5.16 3.15 6.93
C ARG A 30 6.03 2.39 5.92
N ALA A 31 7.12 1.77 6.36
CA ALA A 31 7.97 0.94 5.52
C ALA A 31 7.26 -0.32 5.01
N MET A 32 6.42 -0.97 5.83
CA MET A 32 5.62 -2.11 5.36
C MET A 32 4.60 -1.68 4.31
N VAL A 33 3.90 -0.56 4.54
CA VAL A 33 2.94 -0.01 3.59
C VAL A 33 3.61 0.30 2.25
N SER A 34 4.79 0.92 2.26
CA SER A 34 5.60 1.15 1.05
C SER A 34 5.94 -0.16 0.33
N ARG A 35 6.42 -1.18 1.05
CA ARG A 35 6.78 -2.48 0.46
C ARG A 35 5.58 -3.19 -0.16
N TYR A 36 4.41 -3.11 0.46
CA TYR A 36 3.17 -3.68 -0.10
C TYR A 36 2.74 -2.94 -1.36
N LEU A 37 2.86 -1.61 -1.37
CA LEU A 37 2.59 -0.80 -2.55
C LEU A 37 3.56 -1.14 -3.68
N GLU A 38 4.87 -1.14 -3.43
CA GLU A 38 5.90 -1.50 -4.41
C GLU A 38 5.68 -2.91 -4.97
N HIS A 39 5.30 -3.86 -4.11
CA HIS A 39 4.98 -5.22 -4.54
C HIS A 39 3.77 -5.25 -5.50
N LEU A 40 2.75 -4.44 -5.23
CA LEU A 40 1.58 -4.31 -6.09
C LEU A 40 1.95 -3.66 -7.43
N GLU A 41 2.71 -2.57 -7.40
CA GLU A 41 3.22 -1.89 -8.60
C GLU A 41 4.07 -2.81 -9.48
N HIS A 42 4.95 -3.61 -8.86
CA HIS A 42 5.73 -4.63 -9.57
C HIS A 42 4.86 -5.72 -10.18
N THR A 43 3.83 -6.17 -9.47
CA THR A 43 2.93 -7.23 -9.93
C THR A 43 2.13 -6.80 -11.16
N PHE A 44 1.67 -5.54 -11.18
CA PHE A 44 0.91 -4.99 -12.30
C PHE A 44 1.79 -4.25 -13.33
N SER A 45 3.11 -4.18 -13.10
CA SER A 45 4.06 -3.44 -13.93
C SER A 45 3.61 -2.00 -14.21
N THR A 46 3.01 -1.35 -13.21
CA THR A 46 2.45 -0.01 -13.33
C THR A 46 2.66 0.76 -12.04
N ARG A 47 2.75 2.09 -12.17
CA ARG A 47 2.84 2.99 -11.02
C ARG A 47 1.43 3.38 -10.59
N LEU A 48 1.11 3.15 -9.32
CA LEU A 48 -0.24 3.30 -8.78
C LEU A 48 -0.45 4.67 -8.12
N PHE A 49 0.62 5.26 -7.58
CA PHE A 49 0.62 6.61 -7.01
C PHE A 49 1.82 7.41 -7.54
N GLN A 50 1.63 8.72 -7.79
CA GLN A 50 2.67 9.62 -8.30
C GLN A 50 3.45 10.32 -7.19
#